data_AF-A0A4W2CDD7-F1
#
_entry.id   AF-A0A4W2CDD7-F1
#
_cell.length_a   1.000
_cell.length_b   1.000
_cell.length_c   1.000
_cell.angle_alpha   90.00
_cell.angle_beta   90.00
_cell.angle_gamma   90.00
#
_symmetry.space_group_name_H-M   'P 1'
#
loop_
_entity.id
_entity.type
_entity.pdbx_description
1 polymer ?
#
loop_
_entity_poly.entity_id
_entity_poly.type
_entity_poly.pdbx_seq_one_letter_code
_entity_poly.pdbx_strand_id
1 'polypeptide(L)'
;MCLDVHWTTLGDHPSLHDSCYEAPLLPNRGGGCPIQPTVGEREEGQSRFPHPLLPLGEEISVVPNRSLDAKLSPVILGVHSGSQCLSCGTGQEPTLKLEPVNIMELYHSAEKSKKFTFYRRDTGLTSSFESAAYPGWFLCTVPEADQPLQITQLPKDTSWDNPIIDFYFQQCD
;
A
#
# COMPACT_ATOMS: atom_id res chain seq x y z
N MET A 1 12.17 8.00 -14.97
CA MET A 1 10.87 8.43 -14.42
C MET A 1 10.22 7.18 -13.87
N CYS A 2 10.61 6.81 -12.65
CA CYS A 2 9.81 5.93 -11.81
C CYS A 2 8.79 6.83 -11.11
N LEU A 3 7.55 6.38 -11.02
CA LEU A 3 6.52 7.01 -10.23
C LEU A 3 6.36 6.16 -8.98
N ASP A 4 6.57 6.75 -7.83
CA ASP A 4 6.29 6.07 -6.58
C ASP A 4 4.84 6.33 -6.17
N VAL A 5 4.15 5.27 -5.74
CA VAL A 5 2.72 5.30 -5.40
C VAL A 5 2.42 4.55 -4.12
N HIS A 6 1.34 4.95 -3.44
CA HIS A 6 0.76 4.15 -2.38
C HIS A 6 -0.45 3.37 -2.90
N TRP A 7 -0.48 2.09 -2.57
CA TRP A 7 -1.65 1.23 -2.73
C TRP A 7 -2.43 1.14 -1.42
N THR A 8 -3.74 1.32 -1.51
CA THR A 8 -4.66 1.04 -0.40
C THR A 8 -5.90 0.36 -0.93
N THR A 9 -6.52 -0.48 -0.10
CA THR A 9 -7.76 -1.18 -0.43
C THR A 9 -8.92 -0.59 0.36
N LEU A 10 -10.16 -0.84 -0.08
CA LEU A 10 -11.37 -0.32 0.55
C LEU A 10 -11.54 -0.73 2.03
N GLY A 11 -10.83 -1.75 2.51
CA GLY A 11 -10.86 -2.22 3.91
C GLY A 11 -9.87 -1.53 4.86
N ASP A 12 -8.89 -0.78 4.35
CA ASP A 12 -7.81 -0.18 5.16
C ASP A 12 -8.20 1.14 5.85
N HIS A 13 -9.43 1.64 5.65
CA HIS A 13 -9.86 2.85 6.35
C HIS A 13 -10.25 2.50 7.79
N PRO A 14 -9.60 3.08 8.83
CA PRO A 14 -10.02 2.85 10.20
C PRO A 14 -11.46 3.34 10.37
N SER A 15 -12.31 2.44 10.88
CA SER A 15 -13.66 2.75 11.33
C SER A 15 -13.63 3.93 12.32
N LEU A 16 -14.38 4.99 12.01
CA LEU A 16 -14.60 6.19 12.83
C LEU A 16 -15.40 5.89 14.11
N HIS A 17 -15.05 4.84 14.87
CA HIS A 17 -15.80 4.43 16.07
C HIS A 17 -14.94 4.27 17.34
N ASP A 18 -13.70 4.78 17.36
CA ASP A 18 -12.89 4.83 18.60
C ASP A 18 -12.63 6.28 19.05
N SER A 19 -13.70 7.07 19.13
CA SER A 19 -13.70 8.29 19.94
C SER A 19 -14.49 8.04 21.23
N CYS A 20 -13.87 7.34 22.16
CA CYS A 20 -14.26 7.42 23.57
C CYS A 20 -13.82 8.81 24.09
N TYR A 21 -14.72 9.78 24.04
CA TYR A 21 -14.57 11.02 24.80
C TYR A 21 -14.76 10.69 26.29
N GLU A 22 -13.72 10.29 27.02
CA GLU A 22 -13.76 10.35 28.48
C GLU A 22 -13.71 11.83 28.92
N ALA A 23 -14.76 12.28 29.60
CA ALA A 23 -14.83 13.61 30.19
C ALA A 23 -13.90 13.71 31.42
N PRO A 24 -13.11 14.79 31.61
CA PRO A 24 -12.25 14.90 32.79
C PRO A 24 -13.08 15.14 34.06
N LEU A 25 -12.91 14.28 35.07
CA LEU A 25 -13.40 14.51 36.42
C LEU A 25 -12.60 15.64 37.10
N LEU A 26 -13.29 16.67 37.60
CA LEU A 26 -12.68 17.77 38.37
C LEU A 26 -12.19 17.29 39.74
N PRO A 27 -11.01 17.73 40.23
CA PRO A 27 -10.56 17.39 41.58
C PRO A 27 -11.11 18.35 42.65
N ASN A 28 -11.51 17.76 43.79
CA ASN A 28 -12.03 18.44 44.97
C ASN A 28 -10.94 19.21 45.75
N ARG A 29 -11.31 20.37 46.31
CA ARG A 29 -10.50 21.23 47.20
C ARG A 29 -10.27 20.59 48.58
N GLY A 30 -9.05 20.74 49.13
CA GLY A 30 -8.85 20.80 50.59
C GLY A 30 -7.43 20.57 51.12
N GLY A 31 -6.75 21.65 51.54
CA GLY A 31 -5.95 21.70 52.79
C GLY A 31 -4.42 21.61 52.77
N GLY A 32 -3.73 22.73 53.10
CA GLY A 32 -2.52 22.78 53.97
C GLY A 32 -1.13 23.05 53.34
N CYS A 33 -0.53 24.22 53.61
CA CYS A 33 0.89 24.63 53.35
C CYS A 33 1.80 24.36 54.59
N PRO A 34 3.12 24.75 54.70
CA PRO A 34 4.09 25.34 53.74
C PRO A 34 5.57 24.80 53.83
N ILE A 35 6.45 25.09 52.85
CA ILE A 35 7.83 25.67 52.98
C ILE A 35 8.50 25.89 51.59
N GLN A 36 9.25 26.99 51.44
CA GLN A 36 9.85 27.57 50.21
C GLN A 36 11.23 26.96 49.80
N PRO A 37 12.08 27.61 48.95
CA PRO A 37 12.15 27.51 47.48
C PRO A 37 13.49 26.94 46.99
N THR A 38 13.59 26.44 45.75
CA THR A 38 14.91 26.25 45.11
C THR A 38 14.80 26.48 43.60
N VAL A 39 15.63 27.43 43.14
CA VAL A 39 15.88 27.75 41.73
C VAL A 39 16.95 26.78 41.21
N GLY A 40 16.71 26.22 40.03
CA GLY A 40 17.66 25.41 39.26
C GLY A 40 16.90 24.29 38.54
N GLU A 41 17.07 23.98 37.25
CA GLU A 41 17.89 24.45 36.15
C GLU A 41 17.11 24.06 34.86
N ARG A 42 17.51 24.56 33.69
CA ARG A 42 16.89 24.24 32.40
C ARG A 42 16.98 22.74 32.11
N GLU A 43 15.89 22.12 31.69
CA GLU A 43 15.93 21.02 30.71
C GLU A 43 14.86 21.26 29.64
N GLU A 44 15.34 21.50 28.42
CA GLU A 44 14.59 21.32 27.18
C GLU A 44 14.14 19.86 27.10
N GLY A 45 12.83 19.64 27.02
CA GLY A 45 12.27 18.31 26.83
C GLY A 45 10.98 18.46 26.03
N GLN A 46 11.13 18.70 24.73
CA GLN A 46 10.03 18.69 23.79
C GLN A 46 9.46 17.27 23.77
N SER A 47 8.38 17.04 24.51
CA SER A 47 7.64 15.77 24.53
C SER A 47 6.86 15.63 23.21
N ARG A 48 7.61 15.40 22.12
CA ARG A 48 7.05 14.83 20.91
C ARG A 48 6.85 13.35 21.23
N PHE A 49 5.70 13.02 21.83
CA PHE A 49 5.23 11.64 21.83
C PHE A 49 5.33 11.15 20.38
N PRO A 50 6.11 10.10 20.07
CA PRO A 50 6.03 9.52 18.75
C PRO A 50 4.61 8.99 18.65
N HIS A 51 3.78 9.65 17.83
CA HIS A 51 2.60 9.00 17.30
C HIS A 51 3.05 7.62 16.81
N PRO A 52 2.37 6.52 17.18
CA PRO A 52 2.67 5.23 16.61
C PRO A 52 2.55 5.41 15.10
N LEU A 53 3.69 5.40 14.41
CA LEU A 53 3.71 5.39 12.97
C LEU A 53 3.07 4.04 12.64
N LEU A 54 1.79 4.07 12.26
CA LEU A 54 1.22 3.01 11.43
C LEU A 54 2.29 2.70 10.37
N PRO A 55 2.62 1.42 10.12
CA PRO A 55 3.65 1.09 9.14
C PRO A 55 3.37 1.89 7.88
N LEU A 56 4.29 2.80 7.54
CA LEU A 56 4.18 3.61 6.33
C LEU A 56 4.01 2.58 5.21
N GLY A 57 2.86 2.60 4.53
CA GLY A 57 2.55 1.62 3.50
C GLY A 57 3.74 1.50 2.54
N GLU A 58 4.03 0.30 2.08
CA GLU A 58 5.14 0.07 1.14
C GLU A 58 4.97 1.01 -0.08
N GLU A 59 6.03 1.74 -0.39
CA GLU A 59 6.08 2.61 -1.56
C GLU A 59 6.30 1.74 -2.81
N ILE A 60 5.35 1.81 -3.75
CA ILE A 60 5.38 1.02 -4.97
C ILE A 60 5.99 1.87 -6.09
N SER A 61 7.13 1.45 -6.62
CA SER A 61 7.71 2.05 -7.82
C SER A 61 7.01 1.53 -9.07
N VAL A 62 6.66 2.44 -9.99
CA VAL A 62 5.93 2.13 -11.22
C VAL A 62 6.62 2.71 -12.43
N VAL A 63 6.76 1.89 -13.47
CA VAL A 63 7.24 2.31 -14.80
C VAL A 63 6.36 1.72 -15.89
N PRO A 64 6.18 2.40 -17.03
CA PRO A 64 5.46 1.81 -18.16
C PRO A 64 6.32 0.73 -18.84
N ASN A 65 5.69 -0.34 -19.32
CA ASN A 65 6.38 -1.27 -20.22
C ASN A 65 6.28 -0.77 -21.67
N ARG A 66 7.38 -0.24 -22.18
CA ARG A 66 7.50 0.37 -23.51
C ARG A 66 7.47 -0.63 -24.67
N SER A 67 7.46 -1.92 -24.37
CA SER A 67 7.55 -3.01 -25.35
C SER A 67 6.19 -3.63 -25.69
N LEU A 68 5.16 -3.30 -24.93
CA LEU A 68 3.78 -3.71 -25.17
C LEU A 68 2.95 -2.52 -25.68
N ASP A 69 1.73 -2.79 -26.15
CA ASP A 69 0.85 -1.76 -26.68
C ASP A 69 0.49 -0.74 -25.59
N ALA A 70 0.98 0.49 -25.75
CA ALA A 70 0.75 1.59 -24.81
C ALA A 70 -0.74 1.92 -24.62
N LYS A 71 -1.62 1.57 -25.57
CA LYS A 71 -3.07 1.77 -25.44
C LYS A 71 -3.70 0.94 -24.33
N LEU A 72 -3.04 -0.15 -23.93
CA LEU A 72 -3.48 -1.03 -22.86
C LEU A 72 -2.90 -0.62 -21.49
N SER A 73 -2.18 0.50 -21.42
CA SER A 73 -1.51 1.00 -20.21
C SER A 73 -0.69 -0.08 -19.46
N PRO A 74 0.28 -0.72 -20.14
CA PRO A 74 1.11 -1.74 -19.51
C PRO A 74 2.10 -1.12 -18.52
N VAL A 75 2.09 -1.60 -17.27
CA VAL A 75 2.95 -1.13 -16.18
C VAL A 75 3.71 -2.28 -15.54
N ILE A 76 4.87 -1.95 -14.98
CA ILE A 76 5.70 -2.82 -14.15
C ILE A 76 5.71 -2.22 -12.76
N LEU A 77 5.50 -3.09 -11.76
CA LEU A 77 5.37 -2.70 -10.35
C LEU A 77 6.55 -3.27 -9.56
N GLY A 78 7.20 -2.41 -8.79
CA GLY A 78 8.32 -2.75 -7.93
C GLY A 78 8.15 -2.23 -6.51
N VAL A 79 8.88 -2.86 -5.59
CA VAL A 79 8.93 -2.52 -4.15
C VAL A 79 10.37 -2.31 -3.75
N HIS A 80 10.61 -1.84 -2.52
CA HIS A 80 11.94 -1.53 -2.00
C HIS A 80 12.71 -0.63 -2.97
N SER A 81 12.09 0.50 -3.33
CA SER A 81 12.58 1.47 -4.33
C SER A 81 12.90 0.83 -5.69
N GLY A 82 12.07 -0.12 -6.10
CA GLY A 82 12.18 -0.83 -7.38
C GLY A 82 13.32 -1.85 -7.46
N SER A 83 13.90 -2.28 -6.34
CA SER A 83 14.94 -3.32 -6.33
C SER A 83 14.38 -4.75 -6.50
N GLN A 84 13.08 -4.94 -6.24
CA GLN A 84 12.36 -6.17 -6.51
C GLN A 84 11.07 -5.86 -7.28
N CYS A 85 10.65 -6.75 -8.18
CA CYS A 85 9.46 -6.54 -9.00
C CYS A 85 8.43 -7.66 -8.84
N LEU A 86 7.15 -7.29 -8.93
CA LEU A 86 6.04 -8.24 -8.95
C LEU A 86 6.03 -9.04 -10.26
N SER A 87 5.95 -10.37 -10.14
CA SER A 87 5.97 -11.32 -11.25
C SER A 87 4.84 -12.33 -11.08
N CYS A 88 4.20 -12.71 -12.20
CA CYS A 88 3.24 -13.81 -12.23
C CYS A 88 3.90 -15.18 -12.49
N GLY A 89 5.22 -15.21 -12.66
CA GLY A 89 5.95 -16.41 -13.05
C GLY A 89 5.74 -16.81 -14.52
N THR A 90 6.14 -18.03 -14.84
CA THR A 90 6.02 -18.64 -16.19
C THR A 90 5.50 -20.08 -16.12
N GLY A 91 4.87 -20.43 -14.99
CA GLY A 91 4.28 -21.75 -14.78
C GLY A 91 2.99 -21.94 -15.60
N GLN A 92 2.41 -23.13 -15.51
CA GLN A 92 1.11 -23.42 -16.12
C GLN A 92 -0.01 -22.58 -15.46
N GLU A 93 0.08 -22.39 -14.15
CA GLU A 93 -0.78 -21.50 -13.38
C GLU A 93 0.02 -20.26 -12.94
N PRO A 94 -0.62 -19.08 -12.86
CA PRO A 94 0.05 -17.90 -12.37
C PRO A 94 0.33 -18.03 -10.88
N THR A 95 1.51 -17.57 -10.47
CA THR A 95 1.85 -17.43 -9.05
C THR A 95 2.46 -16.07 -8.86
N LEU A 96 1.79 -15.23 -8.06
CA LEU A 96 2.30 -13.92 -7.74
C LEU A 96 3.48 -14.04 -6.77
N LYS A 97 4.59 -13.39 -7.11
CA LYS A 97 5.81 -13.37 -6.29
C LYS A 97 6.64 -12.12 -6.55
N LEU A 98 7.51 -11.79 -5.60
CA LEU A 98 8.58 -10.83 -5.80
C LEU A 98 9.81 -11.55 -6.37
N GLU A 99 10.35 -11.06 -7.47
CA GLU A 99 11.66 -11.50 -7.95
C GLU A 99 12.71 -10.38 -7.73
N PRO A 100 13.96 -10.72 -7.36
CA PRO A 100 15.03 -9.76 -7.12
C PRO A 100 15.59 -9.23 -8.45
N VAL A 101 14.79 -8.44 -9.14
CA VAL A 101 15.15 -7.75 -10.39
C VAL A 101 14.84 -6.27 -10.26
N ASN A 102 15.77 -5.44 -10.72
CA ASN A 102 15.59 -4.00 -10.68
C ASN A 102 14.57 -3.56 -11.74
N ILE A 103 13.64 -2.68 -11.35
CA ILE A 103 12.58 -2.19 -12.21
C ILE A 103 13.10 -1.47 -13.47
N MET A 104 14.25 -0.79 -13.37
CA MET A 104 14.89 -0.13 -14.50
C MET A 104 15.53 -1.11 -15.47
N GLU A 105 15.97 -2.29 -15.02
CA GLU A 105 16.42 -3.34 -15.95
C GLU A 105 15.24 -3.81 -16.83
N LEU A 106 14.07 -3.98 -16.23
CA LEU A 106 12.86 -4.38 -16.95
C LEU A 106 12.33 -3.26 -17.86
N TYR A 107 12.39 -2.01 -17.43
CA TYR A 107 12.04 -0.85 -18.25
C TYR A 107 12.84 -0.75 -19.54
N HIS A 108 14.12 -1.14 -19.49
CA HIS A 108 15.03 -1.13 -20.64
C HIS A 108 14.96 -2.44 -21.45
N SER A 109 14.34 -3.50 -20.94
CA SER A 109 14.34 -4.85 -21.53
C SER A 109 12.95 -5.33 -21.97
N ALA A 110 12.79 -5.51 -23.28
CA ALA A 110 11.53 -5.95 -23.87
C ALA A 110 11.21 -7.44 -23.67
N GLU A 111 12.20 -8.31 -23.80
CA GLU A 111 11.95 -9.75 -23.97
C GLU A 111 11.55 -10.45 -22.66
N LYS A 112 11.92 -9.89 -21.51
CA LYS A 112 11.74 -10.54 -20.20
C LYS A 112 10.66 -9.89 -19.34
N SER A 113 10.12 -8.75 -19.76
CA SER A 113 9.24 -7.93 -18.92
C SER A 113 7.80 -8.40 -18.90
N LYS A 114 7.34 -9.22 -19.86
CA LYS A 114 5.92 -9.61 -19.96
C LYS A 114 5.37 -10.28 -18.69
N LYS A 115 6.15 -11.18 -18.05
CA LYS A 115 5.76 -11.84 -16.78
C LYS A 115 5.70 -10.89 -15.56
N PHE A 116 6.31 -9.71 -15.68
CA PHE A 116 6.32 -8.63 -14.70
C PHE A 116 5.34 -7.50 -15.04
N THR A 117 4.57 -7.66 -16.12
CA THR A 117 3.74 -6.57 -16.65
C THR A 117 2.29 -6.81 -16.31
N PHE A 118 1.63 -5.73 -15.89
CA PHE A 118 0.20 -5.66 -15.65
C PHE A 118 -0.42 -4.58 -16.53
N TYR A 119 -1.59 -4.83 -17.10
CA TYR A 119 -2.39 -3.80 -17.76
C TYR A 119 -3.20 -3.08 -16.70
N ARG A 120 -2.91 -1.79 -16.51
CA ARG A 120 -3.68 -0.93 -15.60
C ARG A 120 -4.96 -0.50 -16.28
N ARG A 121 -6.10 -0.85 -15.69
CA ARG A 121 -7.42 -0.37 -16.12
C ARG A 121 -7.94 0.61 -15.09
N ASP A 122 -8.02 1.87 -15.50
CA ASP A 122 -8.57 2.95 -14.69
C ASP A 122 -10.11 2.90 -14.75
N THR A 123 -10.74 2.84 -13.59
CA THR A 123 -12.21 2.83 -13.42
C THR A 123 -12.73 4.12 -12.76
N GLY A 124 -11.89 5.16 -12.69
CA GLY A 124 -12.21 6.49 -12.16
C GLY A 124 -11.43 6.80 -10.90
N LEU A 125 -11.92 6.32 -9.74
CA LEU A 125 -11.24 6.51 -8.45
C LEU A 125 -10.24 5.40 -8.15
N THR A 126 -10.44 4.23 -8.74
CA THR A 126 -9.63 3.04 -8.54
C THR A 126 -9.04 2.56 -9.85
N SER A 127 -8.07 1.66 -9.74
CA SER A 127 -7.48 0.94 -10.86
C SER A 127 -7.47 -0.55 -10.56
N SER A 128 -7.68 -1.36 -11.60
CA SER A 128 -7.42 -2.80 -11.57
C SER A 128 -6.19 -3.13 -12.41
N PHE A 129 -5.53 -4.23 -12.07
CA PHE A 129 -4.26 -4.63 -12.68
C PHE A 129 -4.34 -6.07 -13.18
N GLU A 130 -4.48 -6.23 -14.49
CA GLU A 130 -4.55 -7.54 -15.14
C GLU A 130 -3.15 -8.02 -15.57
N SER A 131 -2.81 -9.29 -15.35
CA SER A 131 -1.54 -9.86 -15.81
C SER A 131 -1.44 -9.89 -17.34
N ALA A 132 -0.35 -9.33 -17.89
CA ALA A 132 -0.07 -9.42 -19.31
C ALA A 132 0.38 -10.83 -19.74
N ALA A 133 0.96 -11.62 -18.83
CA ALA A 133 1.36 -13.00 -19.08
C ALA A 133 0.20 -13.99 -18.95
N TYR A 134 -0.79 -13.69 -18.11
CA TYR A 134 -1.95 -14.52 -17.84
C TYR A 134 -3.25 -13.72 -18.00
N PRO A 135 -3.77 -13.58 -19.23
CA PRO A 135 -5.01 -12.84 -19.48
C PRO A 135 -6.19 -13.36 -18.63
N GLY A 136 -7.01 -12.45 -18.12
CA GLY A 136 -8.14 -12.75 -17.23
C GLY A 136 -7.76 -12.89 -15.76
N TRP A 137 -6.47 -12.77 -15.40
CA TRP A 137 -6.00 -12.82 -14.02
C TRP A 137 -5.62 -11.42 -13.51
N PHE A 138 -6.07 -11.08 -12.32
CA PHE A 138 -5.99 -9.74 -11.74
C PHE A 138 -5.29 -9.78 -10.39
N LEU A 139 -4.54 -8.74 -10.08
CA LEU A 139 -4.10 -8.50 -8.71
C LEU A 139 -5.32 -8.38 -7.81
N CYS A 140 -5.25 -8.99 -6.63
CA CYS A 140 -6.32 -8.92 -5.65
C CYS A 140 -5.81 -9.00 -4.22
N THR A 141 -6.56 -8.41 -3.31
CA THR A 141 -6.51 -8.72 -1.88
C THR A 141 -7.76 -9.46 -1.47
N VAL A 142 -7.75 -10.01 -0.26
CA VAL A 142 -8.95 -10.55 0.38
C VAL A 142 -9.43 -9.57 1.46
N PRO A 143 -10.72 -9.62 1.88
CA PRO A 143 -11.24 -8.71 2.90
C PRO A 143 -10.54 -8.82 4.25
N GLU A 144 -9.90 -9.95 4.54
CA GLU A 144 -9.12 -10.15 5.75
C GLU A 144 -7.83 -9.32 5.75
N ALA A 145 -7.61 -8.61 6.87
CA ALA A 145 -6.40 -7.82 7.08
C ALA A 145 -5.12 -8.67 7.10
N ASP A 146 -3.99 -8.03 6.80
CA ASP A 146 -2.64 -8.61 6.83
C ASP A 146 -2.44 -9.84 5.94
N GLN A 147 -3.31 -10.04 4.96
CA GLN A 147 -3.15 -11.09 3.95
C GLN A 147 -2.24 -10.60 2.79
N PRO A 148 -1.41 -11.50 2.22
CA PRO A 148 -0.53 -11.12 1.12
C PRO A 148 -1.34 -10.74 -0.12
N LEU A 149 -0.77 -9.89 -0.97
CA LEU A 149 -1.29 -9.67 -2.32
C LEU A 149 -1.33 -11.01 -3.08
N GLN A 150 -2.41 -11.22 -3.83
CA GLN A 150 -2.66 -12.43 -4.59
C GLN A 150 -2.97 -12.11 -6.06
N ILE A 151 -3.19 -13.17 -6.84
CA ILE A 151 -3.71 -13.08 -8.19
C ILE A 151 -4.92 -14.00 -8.33
N THR A 152 -5.99 -13.52 -8.96
CA THR A 152 -7.24 -14.27 -9.10
C THR A 152 -7.90 -14.03 -10.46
N GLN A 153 -8.83 -14.91 -10.83
CA GLN A 153 -9.77 -14.64 -11.93
C GLN A 153 -11.00 -13.91 -11.38
N LEU A 154 -11.69 -13.12 -12.20
CA LEU A 154 -12.90 -12.43 -11.73
C LEU A 154 -13.90 -13.43 -11.14
N PRO A 155 -14.39 -13.17 -9.91
CA PRO A 155 -15.49 -13.92 -9.34
C PRO A 155 -16.71 -13.83 -10.26
N LYS A 156 -17.48 -14.93 -10.35
CA LYS A 156 -18.71 -14.96 -11.16
C LYS A 156 -19.90 -14.29 -10.47
N ASP A 157 -19.78 -14.02 -9.17
CA ASP A 157 -20.78 -13.37 -8.34
C ASP A 157 -20.20 -12.15 -7.61
N THR A 158 -21.06 -11.45 -6.85
CA THR A 158 -20.71 -10.25 -6.08
C THR A 158 -20.93 -10.49 -4.59
N SER A 159 -20.36 -11.56 -4.04
CA SER A 159 -20.32 -11.81 -2.59
C SER A 159 -19.38 -10.81 -1.88
N TRP A 160 -19.64 -10.54 -0.60
CA TRP A 160 -18.79 -9.69 0.23
C TRP A 160 -17.42 -10.35 0.53
N ASP A 161 -17.40 -11.68 0.56
CA ASP A 161 -16.18 -12.46 0.80
C ASP A 161 -15.32 -12.60 -0.47
N ASN A 162 -15.67 -11.89 -1.55
CA ASN A 162 -14.94 -11.96 -2.80
C ASN A 162 -13.65 -11.16 -2.74
N PRO A 163 -12.61 -11.59 -3.48
CA PRO A 163 -11.39 -10.83 -3.62
C PRO A 163 -11.64 -9.42 -4.16
N ILE A 164 -10.94 -8.44 -3.60
CA ILE A 164 -10.98 -7.04 -4.00
C ILE A 164 -9.93 -6.83 -5.09
N ILE A 165 -10.35 -6.36 -6.26
CA ILE A 165 -9.48 -6.14 -7.43
C ILE A 165 -9.27 -4.65 -7.77
N ASP A 166 -9.94 -3.77 -7.02
CA ASP A 166 -9.91 -2.32 -7.20
C ASP A 166 -8.99 -1.70 -6.15
N PHE A 167 -7.96 -0.99 -6.63
CA PHE A 167 -6.94 -0.36 -5.81
C PHE A 167 -6.98 1.16 -5.99
N TYR A 168 -6.85 1.92 -4.91
CA TYR A 168 -6.52 3.32 -5.03
C TYR A 168 -5.07 3.44 -5.50
N PHE A 169 -4.85 4.27 -6.51
CA PHE A 169 -3.54 4.47 -7.13
C PHE A 169 -3.16 5.95 -7.02
N GLN A 170 -2.51 6.31 -5.91
CA GLN A 170 -2.16 7.69 -5.58
C GLN A 170 -0.67 7.91 -5.75
N GLN A 171 -0.30 8.91 -6.54
CA GLN A 171 1.08 9.33 -6.71
C GLN A 171 1.60 9.97 -5.43
N CYS A 172 2.83 9.64 -5.01
CA CYS A 172 3.51 10.35 -3.94
C CYS A 172 3.77 11.81 -4.35
N ASP A 173 3.47 12.76 -3.46
CA ASP A 173 3.71 14.21 -3.65
C ASP A 173 5.14 14.63 -3.27
#